data_AF-A0A979FXW9-F1
#
_entry.id   AF-A0A979FXW9-F1
#
_cell.length_a   1.000
_cell.length_b   1.000
_cell.length_c   1.000
_cell.angle_alpha   90.00
_cell.angle_beta   90.00
_cell.angle_gamma   90.00
#
_symmetry.space_group_name_H-M   'P 1'
#
loop_
_entity.id
_entity.type
_entity.pdbx_description
1 polymer ?
#
loop_
_entity_poly.entity_id
_entity_poly.type
_entity_poly.pdbx_seq_one_letter_code
_entity_poly.pdbx_strand_id
1 'polypeptide(L)'
;MFLTDVDMSFSDAFMDRCRSSAVKGRQVFFPIVFSRYNQSLLEPPDYLRSQGSKLDPKNIKYEIHQEVGYWRIFGHGNVCAYRSDLLKVGGFDGLERHSWGGEDIQLLDKFVATKRYKIVRSLEPSLEHLHHGKNCSGVSKESKQACEDTKYRSEASQRTYGAMYFKNKQL
;
A
#
# COMPACT_ATOMS: atom_id res chain seq x y z
N MET A 1 8.32 17.02 0.75
CA MET A 1 7.08 16.61 1.45
C MET A 1 6.88 15.14 1.16
N PHE A 2 6.43 14.39 2.16
CA PHE A 2 5.98 13.03 2.01
C PHE A 2 4.48 13.02 2.34
N LEU A 3 3.65 12.63 1.38
CA LEU A 3 2.21 12.44 1.56
C LEU A 3 1.96 10.93 1.63
N THR A 4 1.16 10.51 2.59
CA THR A 4 0.99 9.11 2.96
C THR A 4 -0.31 8.90 3.72
N ASP A 5 -0.79 7.66 3.78
CA ASP A 5 -1.94 7.27 4.59
C ASP A 5 -1.57 7.29 6.09
N VAL A 6 -2.57 7.38 6.96
CA VAL A 6 -2.35 7.38 8.43
C VAL A 6 -1.90 6.00 8.95
N ASP A 7 -2.23 4.93 8.24
CA ASP A 7 -1.99 3.54 8.64
C ASP A 7 -0.68 2.96 8.06
N MET A 8 0.35 3.80 8.03
CA MET A 8 1.64 3.48 7.40
C MET A 8 2.76 3.36 8.43
N SER A 9 3.63 2.37 8.24
CA SER A 9 4.87 2.21 9.01
C SER A 9 6.05 2.43 8.09
N PHE A 10 7.01 3.24 8.53
CA PHE A 10 8.23 3.51 7.77
C PHE A 10 9.44 3.73 8.67
N SER A 11 10.64 3.59 8.08
CA SER A 11 11.91 3.81 8.78
C SER A 11 12.64 5.06 8.29
N ASP A 12 13.68 5.46 9.01
CA ASP A 12 14.59 6.53 8.61
C ASP A 12 15.22 6.26 7.23
N ALA A 13 15.53 4.99 6.93
CA ALA A 13 16.08 4.59 5.64
C ALA A 13 15.11 4.89 4.48
N PHE A 14 13.80 4.74 4.71
CA PHE A 14 12.79 5.17 3.73
C PHE A 14 12.79 6.70 3.58
N MET A 15 12.86 7.45 4.69
CA MET A 15 12.88 8.92 4.63
C MET A 15 14.07 9.45 3.82
N ASP A 16 15.25 8.83 3.96
CA ASP A 16 16.43 9.16 3.15
C ASP A 16 16.23 8.86 1.66
N ARG A 17 15.63 7.72 1.33
CA ARG A 17 15.28 7.37 -0.06
C ARG A 17 14.21 8.28 -0.64
N CYS A 18 13.19 8.63 0.14
CA CYS A 18 12.14 9.58 -0.21
C CYS A 18 12.73 10.95 -0.56
N ARG A 19 13.67 11.45 0.27
CA ARG A 19 14.35 12.73 0.06
C ARG A 19 15.27 12.71 -1.16
N SER A 20 16.07 11.66 -1.34
CA SER A 20 17.02 11.55 -2.45
C SER A 20 16.36 11.24 -3.80
N SER A 21 15.20 10.58 -3.79
CA SER A 21 14.44 10.25 -5.01
C SER A 21 13.55 11.39 -5.51
N ALA A 22 13.21 12.37 -4.67
CA ALA A 22 12.55 13.59 -5.13
C ALA A 22 13.60 14.61 -5.58
N VAL A 23 13.46 15.19 -6.78
CA VAL A 23 14.37 16.22 -7.29
C VAL A 23 13.57 17.40 -7.80
N LYS A 24 13.77 18.56 -7.16
CA LYS A 24 13.01 19.78 -7.40
C LYS A 24 12.95 20.13 -8.90
N GLY A 25 11.75 20.30 -9.43
CA GLY A 25 11.47 20.66 -10.82
C GLY A 25 11.74 19.55 -11.85
N ARG A 26 12.18 18.35 -11.43
CA ARG A 26 12.66 17.31 -12.34
C ARG A 26 12.10 15.93 -12.07
N GLN A 27 11.90 15.54 -10.80
CA GLN A 27 11.59 14.16 -10.44
C GLN A 27 10.66 14.10 -9.23
N VAL A 28 9.63 13.25 -9.33
CA VAL A 28 8.72 12.90 -8.24
C VAL A 28 8.77 11.40 -8.01
N PHE A 29 8.70 10.98 -6.74
CA PHE A 29 8.79 9.58 -6.37
C PHE A 29 7.48 9.09 -5.77
N PHE A 30 6.91 8.04 -6.38
CA PHE A 30 5.70 7.35 -5.94
C PHE A 30 6.09 5.94 -5.49
N PRO A 31 6.51 5.73 -4.23
CA PRO A 31 6.92 4.42 -3.74
C PRO A 31 5.79 3.38 -3.83
N ILE A 32 6.15 2.13 -4.12
CA ILE A 32 5.25 0.98 -4.06
C ILE A 32 5.42 0.33 -2.69
N VAL A 33 4.35 0.39 -1.89
CA VAL A 33 4.36 -0.05 -0.50
C VAL A 33 4.09 -1.54 -0.36
N PHE A 34 4.62 -2.15 0.70
CA PHE A 34 4.23 -3.51 1.08
C PHE A 34 2.99 -3.46 1.97
N SER A 35 1.86 -4.02 1.52
CA SER A 35 0.64 -4.10 2.31
C SER A 35 0.57 -5.41 3.06
N ARG A 36 0.50 -5.32 4.39
CA ARG A 36 0.33 -6.50 5.25
C ARG A 36 -1.07 -7.08 5.11
N TYR A 37 -1.15 -8.40 5.20
CA TYR A 37 -2.43 -9.10 5.31
C TYR A 37 -3.01 -8.99 6.72
N ASN A 38 -4.25 -9.43 6.87
CA ASN A 38 -4.88 -9.58 8.17
C ASN A 38 -4.13 -10.63 9.00
N GLN A 39 -3.41 -10.16 10.02
CA GLN A 39 -2.56 -11.02 10.84
C GLN A 39 -3.34 -12.09 11.60
N SER A 40 -4.64 -11.91 11.84
CA SER A 40 -5.47 -12.94 12.49
C SER A 40 -5.79 -14.13 11.58
N LEU A 41 -5.59 -13.99 10.26
CA LEU A 41 -5.81 -15.03 9.26
C LEU A 41 -4.51 -15.70 8.82
N LEU A 42 -3.36 -15.23 9.32
CA LEU A 42 -2.06 -15.81 9.00
C LEU A 42 -1.83 -17.04 9.86
N GLU A 43 -1.77 -18.19 9.20
CA GLU A 43 -1.03 -19.32 9.75
C GLU A 43 0.46 -18.94 9.80
N PRO A 44 1.22 -19.33 10.83
CA PRO A 44 2.66 -19.12 10.84
C PRO A 44 3.27 -19.65 9.54
N PRO A 45 4.01 -18.82 8.76
CA PRO A 45 4.69 -19.24 7.55
C PRO A 45 5.53 -20.50 7.78
N ASP A 46 5.65 -21.34 6.76
CA ASP A 46 6.40 -22.61 6.85
C ASP A 46 7.86 -22.37 7.35
N TYR A 47 8.47 -21.23 6.99
CA TYR A 47 9.81 -20.83 7.44
C TYR A 47 9.90 -20.43 8.92
N LEU A 48 8.78 -20.08 9.57
CA LEU A 48 8.71 -19.82 11.01
C LEU A 48 8.36 -21.07 11.81
N ARG A 49 7.66 -22.04 11.20
CA ARG A 49 7.40 -23.34 11.82
C ARG A 49 8.68 -24.15 12.04
N SER A 50 9.69 -23.97 11.20
CA SER A 50 11.00 -24.60 11.37
C SER A 50 11.80 -24.05 12.55
N GLN A 51 11.44 -22.88 13.10
CA GLN A 51 12.11 -22.29 14.27
C GLN A 51 11.60 -22.82 15.63
N GLY A 52 10.64 -23.74 15.63
CA GLY A 52 10.11 -24.38 16.84
C GLY A 52 9.25 -23.46 17.72
N SER A 53 8.66 -24.06 18.76
CA SER A 53 7.63 -23.53 19.67
C SER A 53 8.00 -22.31 20.54
N LYS A 54 9.02 -21.53 20.16
CA LYS A 54 9.50 -20.34 20.91
C LYS A 54 9.01 -19.00 20.36
N LEU A 55 8.20 -19.00 19.30
CA LEU A 55 7.67 -17.75 18.75
C LEU A 55 6.42 -17.34 19.53
N ASP A 56 6.51 -16.23 20.25
CA ASP A 56 5.31 -15.51 20.72
C ASP A 56 4.60 -14.94 19.48
N PRO A 57 3.39 -15.41 19.13
CA PRO A 57 2.66 -14.97 17.94
C PRO A 57 2.46 -13.44 17.89
N LYS A 58 2.47 -12.77 19.05
CA LYS A 58 2.31 -11.31 19.15
C LYS A 58 3.59 -10.53 18.85
N ASN A 59 4.75 -11.18 18.86
CA ASN A 59 6.07 -10.56 18.69
C ASN A 59 6.79 -11.04 17.42
N ILE A 60 6.12 -11.80 16.55
CA ILE A 60 6.68 -12.21 15.26
C ILE A 60 6.77 -10.98 14.34
N LYS A 61 8.00 -10.52 14.10
CA LYS A 61 8.28 -9.60 12.99
C LYS A 61 8.30 -10.42 11.70
N TYR A 62 7.20 -10.38 10.97
CA TYR A 62 7.12 -11.03 9.67
C TYR A 62 8.05 -10.31 8.68
N GLU A 63 9.01 -11.05 8.12
CA GLU A 63 9.77 -10.56 6.97
C GLU A 63 8.83 -10.32 5.77
N ILE A 64 9.26 -9.50 4.82
CA ILE A 64 8.50 -9.29 3.58
C ILE A 64 8.43 -10.61 2.82
N HIS A 65 7.22 -11.15 2.73
CA HIS A 65 6.95 -12.42 2.08
C HIS A 65 5.55 -12.44 1.48
N GLN A 66 5.37 -13.15 0.37
CA GLN A 66 4.08 -13.25 -0.32
C GLN A 66 2.94 -13.87 0.51
N GLU A 67 3.27 -14.59 1.58
CA GLU A 67 2.28 -15.19 2.49
C GLU A 67 1.78 -14.22 3.56
N VAL A 68 2.50 -13.12 3.82
CA VAL A 68 2.18 -12.18 4.91
C VAL A 68 1.74 -10.81 4.40
N GLY A 69 1.79 -10.60 3.09
CA GLY A 69 1.37 -9.37 2.44
C GLY A 69 1.68 -9.38 0.95
N TYR A 70 1.51 -8.22 0.32
CA TYR A 70 1.73 -8.04 -1.11
C TYR A 70 2.21 -6.62 -1.44
N TRP A 71 2.92 -6.47 -2.55
CA TRP A 71 3.25 -5.16 -3.08
C TRP A 71 2.03 -4.48 -3.70
N ARG A 72 1.65 -3.30 -3.20
CA ARG A 72 0.48 -2.55 -3.67
C ARG A 72 0.82 -1.77 -4.96
N ILE A 73 1.12 -2.49 -6.03
CA ILE A 73 1.56 -1.92 -7.32
C ILE A 73 0.54 -0.98 -7.98
N PHE A 74 -0.74 -1.13 -7.64
CA PHE A 74 -1.85 -0.33 -8.14
C PHE A 74 -2.07 0.98 -7.36
N GLY A 75 -1.46 1.12 -6.18
CA GLY A 75 -1.63 2.31 -5.34
C GLY A 75 -0.67 3.44 -5.73
N HIS A 76 -1.15 4.67 -5.58
CA HIS A 76 -0.38 5.90 -5.84
C HIS A 76 -0.47 6.92 -4.69
N GLY A 77 -1.18 6.61 -3.61
CA GLY A 77 -1.41 7.52 -2.48
C GLY A 77 -0.16 7.95 -1.71
N ASN A 78 0.96 7.23 -1.88
CA ASN A 78 2.23 7.58 -1.25
C ASN A 78 3.09 8.35 -2.25
N VAL A 79 3.51 9.58 -1.90
CA VAL A 79 4.31 10.43 -2.78
C VAL A 79 5.34 11.28 -2.04
N CYS A 80 6.56 11.27 -2.59
CA CYS A 80 7.69 12.09 -2.19
C CYS A 80 7.94 13.14 -3.27
N ALA A 81 7.65 14.41 -2.93
CA ALA A 81 7.75 15.53 -3.85
C ALA A 81 8.20 16.81 -3.16
N TYR A 82 8.86 17.70 -3.90
CA TYR A 82 9.09 19.06 -3.41
C TYR A 82 7.76 19.81 -3.31
N ARG A 83 7.59 20.61 -2.25
CA ARG A 83 6.38 21.43 -2.06
C ARG A 83 6.09 22.32 -3.26
N SER A 84 7.13 22.94 -3.82
CA SER A 84 7.02 23.77 -5.02
C SER A 84 6.47 23.02 -6.22
N ASP A 85 6.74 21.73 -6.34
CA ASP A 85 6.36 20.94 -7.49
C ASP A 85 4.92 20.46 -7.36
N LEU A 86 4.51 20.07 -6.15
CA LEU A 86 3.11 19.80 -5.82
C LEU A 86 2.22 21.01 -6.09
N LEU A 87 2.63 22.21 -5.66
CA LEU A 87 1.87 23.43 -5.93
C LEU A 87 1.82 23.77 -7.42
N LYS A 88 2.91 23.55 -8.17
CA LYS A 88 2.94 23.80 -9.63
C LYS A 88 1.98 22.92 -10.41
N VAL A 89 1.73 21.70 -9.97
CA VAL A 89 0.75 20.79 -10.60
C VAL A 89 -0.66 20.97 -10.05
N GLY A 90 -0.87 21.93 -9.13
CA GLY A 90 -2.16 22.20 -8.50
C GLY A 90 -2.56 21.19 -7.42
N GLY A 91 -1.60 20.45 -6.86
CA GLY A 91 -1.81 19.54 -5.71
C GLY A 91 -3.08 18.69 -5.82
N PHE A 92 -3.84 18.64 -4.71
CA PHE A 92 -5.15 17.99 -4.65
C PHE A 92 -6.33 18.93 -4.96
N ASP A 93 -6.06 20.18 -5.37
CA ASP A 93 -7.12 21.15 -5.66
C ASP A 93 -7.94 20.68 -6.86
N GLY A 94 -9.27 20.77 -6.79
CA GLY A 94 -10.13 20.28 -7.87
C GLY A 94 -10.25 18.75 -7.94
N LEU A 95 -9.68 18.03 -6.96
CA LEU A 95 -9.82 16.57 -6.82
C LEU A 95 -10.89 16.19 -5.79
N GLU A 96 -11.78 17.12 -5.44
CA GLU A 96 -12.84 16.88 -4.46
C GLU A 96 -13.75 15.75 -4.95
N ARG A 97 -13.89 14.71 -4.13
CA ARG A 97 -14.82 13.60 -4.40
C ARG A 97 -15.71 13.40 -3.19
N HIS A 98 -16.99 13.13 -3.46
CA HIS A 98 -17.97 12.76 -2.44
C HIS A 98 -17.85 11.29 -1.99
N SER A 99 -16.85 10.56 -2.50
CA SER A 99 -16.67 9.12 -2.33
C SER A 99 -15.19 8.76 -2.33
N TRP A 100 -14.87 7.55 -1.89
CA TRP A 100 -13.51 7.03 -1.75
C TRP A 100 -12.83 6.76 -3.10
N GLY A 101 -11.54 7.11 -3.20
CA GLY A 101 -10.60 6.65 -4.22
C GLY A 101 -10.46 7.52 -5.46
N GLY A 102 -9.29 7.42 -6.09
CA GLY A 102 -8.95 8.03 -7.39
C GLY A 102 -8.26 9.39 -7.29
N GLU A 103 -8.17 10.00 -6.10
CA GLU A 103 -7.42 11.23 -5.86
C GLU A 103 -5.92 11.07 -6.10
N ASP A 104 -5.38 9.91 -5.76
CA ASP A 104 -3.98 9.57 -5.93
C ASP A 104 -3.58 9.39 -7.41
N ILE A 105 -4.45 8.73 -8.19
CA ILE A 105 -4.33 8.59 -9.64
C ILE A 105 -4.42 9.96 -10.31
N GLN A 106 -5.39 10.80 -9.92
CA GLN A 106 -5.53 12.13 -10.50
C GLN A 106 -4.33 13.04 -10.18
N LEU A 107 -3.73 12.93 -8.99
CA LEU A 107 -2.48 13.62 -8.69
C LEU A 107 -1.33 13.12 -9.58
N LEU A 108 -1.21 11.80 -9.78
CA LEU A 108 -0.23 11.25 -10.72
C LEU A 108 -0.46 11.80 -12.14
N ASP A 109 -1.70 11.79 -12.62
CA ASP A 109 -2.07 12.29 -13.95
C ASP A 109 -1.68 13.76 -14.12
N LYS A 110 -1.88 14.60 -13.10
CA LYS A 110 -1.41 15.99 -13.09
C LYS A 110 0.10 16.08 -13.29
N PHE A 111 0.90 15.25 -12.61
CA PHE A 111 2.36 15.22 -12.83
C PHE A 111 2.73 14.76 -14.24
N VAL A 112 2.10 13.69 -14.73
CA VAL A 112 2.34 13.13 -16.08
C VAL A 112 1.99 14.15 -17.17
N ALA A 113 0.86 14.85 -17.03
CA ALA A 113 0.38 15.83 -18.01
C ALA A 113 1.36 16.98 -18.25
N THR A 114 2.18 17.35 -17.25
CA THR A 114 3.19 18.40 -17.41
C THR A 114 4.31 18.03 -18.40
N LYS A 115 4.55 16.74 -18.64
CA LYS A 115 5.70 16.19 -19.39
C LYS A 115 7.09 16.66 -18.89
N ARG A 116 7.16 17.33 -17.74
CA ARG A 116 8.39 17.91 -17.16
C ARG A 116 9.03 17.00 -16.13
N TYR A 117 8.21 16.24 -15.38
CA TYR A 117 8.70 15.43 -14.29
C TYR A 117 8.94 13.99 -14.73
N LYS A 118 10.09 13.44 -14.34
CA LYS A 118 10.31 12.00 -14.31
C LYS A 118 9.52 11.41 -13.14
N ILE A 119 8.60 10.50 -13.44
CA ILE A 119 7.90 9.71 -12.42
C ILE A 119 8.79 8.51 -12.07
N VAL A 120 9.17 8.39 -10.81
CA VAL A 120 9.90 7.21 -10.31
C VAL A 120 8.97 6.38 -9.46
N ARG A 121 8.94 5.07 -9.71
CA ARG A 121 8.22 4.08 -8.92
C ARG A 121 9.15 2.91 -8.66
N SER A 122 9.23 2.47 -7.42
CA SER A 122 10.00 1.28 -7.02
C SER A 122 9.36 0.65 -5.78
N LEU A 123 9.56 -0.66 -5.62
CA LEU A 123 9.23 -1.35 -4.38
C LEU A 123 10.01 -0.73 -3.22
N GLU A 124 9.34 -0.51 -2.10
CA GLU A 124 9.93 0.14 -0.94
C GLU A 124 9.75 -0.73 0.31
N PRO A 125 10.71 -1.61 0.62
CA PRO A 125 10.66 -2.53 1.76
C PRO A 125 10.56 -1.86 3.12
N SER A 126 10.95 -0.60 3.24
CA SER A 126 10.86 0.15 4.48
C SER A 126 9.66 1.09 4.54
N LEU A 127 8.65 0.86 3.69
CA LEU A 127 7.35 1.51 3.73
C LEU A 127 6.24 0.46 3.63
N GLU A 128 5.54 0.27 4.74
CA GLU A 128 4.52 -0.76 4.89
C GLU A 128 3.16 -0.14 5.20
N HIS A 129 2.11 -0.65 4.56
CA HIS A 129 0.73 -0.37 4.92
C HIS A 129 0.25 -1.44 5.90
N LEU A 130 -0.10 -1.02 7.12
CA LEU A 130 -0.59 -1.92 8.15
C LEU A 130 -2.02 -2.34 7.82
N HIS A 131 -2.36 -3.61 8.07
CA HIS A 131 -3.72 -4.07 7.82
C HIS A 131 -4.69 -3.40 8.80
N HIS A 132 -5.78 -2.85 8.26
CA HIS A 132 -6.92 -2.38 9.02
C HIS A 132 -8.21 -2.83 8.33
N GLY A 133 -9.29 -2.96 9.11
CA GLY A 133 -10.60 -3.31 8.57
C GLY A 133 -11.09 -2.25 7.58
N LYS A 134 -11.72 -2.69 6.48
CA LYS A 134 -12.28 -1.81 5.45
C LYS A 134 -13.81 -1.94 5.39
N ASN A 135 -14.51 -0.81 5.51
CA ASN A 135 -15.96 -0.72 5.37
C ASN A 135 -16.32 -0.11 4.01
N CYS A 136 -16.95 -0.91 3.15
CA CYS A 136 -17.39 -0.49 1.81
C CYS A 136 -18.88 -0.14 1.75
N SER A 137 -19.62 -0.11 2.85
CA SER A 137 -21.08 0.13 2.81
C SER A 137 -21.45 1.57 2.41
N GLY A 138 -20.59 2.55 2.72
CA GLY A 138 -20.83 3.97 2.45
C GLY A 138 -20.13 4.53 1.20
N VAL A 139 -19.47 3.70 0.38
CA VAL A 139 -18.83 4.19 -0.85
C VAL A 139 -19.84 4.24 -2.01
N SER A 140 -19.62 5.15 -2.94
CA SER A 140 -20.45 5.27 -4.15
C SER A 140 -20.42 4.00 -5.00
N LYS A 141 -21.41 3.86 -5.88
CA LYS A 141 -21.57 2.68 -6.74
C LYS A 141 -20.34 2.45 -7.63
N GLU A 142 -19.71 3.54 -8.08
CA GLU A 142 -18.53 3.52 -8.95
C GLU A 142 -17.28 3.04 -8.20
N SER A 143 -17.16 3.36 -6.91
CA SER A 143 -16.01 2.98 -6.06
C SER A 143 -16.22 1.67 -5.31
N LYS A 144 -17.44 1.11 -5.31
CA LYS A 144 -17.81 -0.07 -4.54
C LYS A 144 -16.92 -1.27 -4.84
N GLN A 145 -16.78 -1.61 -6.11
CA GLN A 145 -15.97 -2.75 -6.55
C GLN A 145 -14.51 -2.58 -6.14
N ALA A 146 -13.91 -1.41 -6.39
CA ALA A 146 -12.52 -1.14 -6.04
C ALA A 146 -12.27 -1.22 -4.52
N CYS A 147 -13.24 -0.78 -3.72
CA CYS A 147 -13.19 -0.91 -2.27
C CYS A 147 -13.20 -2.37 -1.83
N GLU A 148 -14.13 -3.17 -2.36
CA GLU A 148 -14.28 -4.59 -2.05
C GLU A 148 -13.07 -5.41 -2.52
N ASP A 149 -12.59 -5.18 -3.73
CA ASP A 149 -11.39 -5.82 -4.26
C ASP A 149 -10.17 -5.55 -3.38
N THR A 150 -10.03 -4.31 -2.91
CA THR A 150 -8.95 -3.97 -1.97
C THR A 150 -9.15 -4.65 -0.63
N LYS A 151 -10.38 -4.74 -0.13
CA LYS A 151 -10.70 -5.44 1.12
C LYS A 151 -10.32 -6.90 1.01
N TYR A 152 -10.87 -7.66 0.05
CA TYR A 152 -10.60 -9.09 -0.10
C TYR A 152 -9.11 -9.37 -0.32
N ARG A 153 -8.44 -8.56 -1.15
CA ARG A 153 -7.01 -8.72 -1.36
C ARG A 153 -6.19 -8.50 -0.09
N SER A 154 -6.64 -7.66 0.84
CA SER A 154 -5.86 -7.32 2.04
C SER A 154 -6.06 -8.31 3.19
N GLU A 155 -6.99 -9.25 3.09
CA GLU A 155 -7.24 -10.21 4.17
C GLU A 155 -6.19 -11.34 4.18
N ALA A 156 -5.88 -11.96 3.04
CA ALA A 156 -4.95 -13.09 2.99
C ALA A 156 -4.41 -13.38 1.58
N SER A 157 -3.36 -14.21 1.52
CA SER A 157 -2.80 -14.72 0.26
C SER A 157 -3.77 -15.65 -0.46
N GLN A 158 -3.62 -15.81 -1.79
CA GLN A 158 -4.40 -16.77 -2.56
C GLN A 158 -4.24 -18.21 -2.04
N ARG A 159 -3.03 -18.59 -1.62
CA ARG A 159 -2.75 -19.90 -1.01
C ARG A 159 -3.54 -20.08 0.29
N THR A 160 -3.54 -19.08 1.16
CA THR A 160 -4.28 -19.09 2.42
C THR A 160 -5.77 -19.25 2.18
N TYR A 161 -6.34 -18.49 1.24
CA TYR A 161 -7.74 -18.62 0.87
C TYR A 161 -8.07 -20.00 0.29
N GLY A 162 -7.21 -20.54 -0.58
CA GLY A 162 -7.37 -21.90 -1.10
C GLY A 162 -7.38 -22.94 0.01
N ALA A 163 -6.43 -22.85 0.95
CA ALA A 163 -6.37 -23.76 2.10
C ALA A 163 -7.63 -23.68 2.97
N MET A 164 -8.13 -22.47 3.27
CA MET A 164 -9.38 -22.27 4.02
C MET A 164 -10.58 -22.87 3.28
N TYR A 165 -10.68 -22.64 1.97
CA TYR A 165 -11.77 -23.19 1.15
C TYR A 165 -11.79 -24.72 1.19
N PHE A 166 -10.65 -25.38 0.94
CA PHE A 166 -10.56 -26.84 0.93
C PHE A 166 -10.66 -27.48 2.31
N LYS A 167 -10.28 -26.78 3.39
CA LYS A 167 -10.49 -27.26 4.77
C LYS A 167 -11.96 -27.24 5.17
N ASN A 168 -12.72 -26.25 4.71
CA ASN A 168 -14.13 -26.08 5.04
C ASN A 168 -15.07 -26.84 4.09
N LYS A 169 -14.60 -27.17 2.88
CA LYS A 169 -15.23 -28.20 2.05
C LYS A 169 -14.93 -29.56 2.70
N GLN A 170 -15.87 -30.08 3.48
CA GLN A 170 -15.86 -31.51 3.78
C GLN A 170 -15.98 -32.25 2.43
N LEU A 171 -14.86 -32.80 1.95
CA LEU A 171 -14.83 -33.80 0.89
C LEU A 171 -14.85 -35.18 1.53
#